data_AF-A0A9J6GYL2-F1
#
_entry.id   AF-A0A9J6GYL2-F1
#
_cell.length_a   1.000
_cell.length_b   1.000
_cell.length_c   1.000
_cell.angle_alpha   90.00
_cell.angle_beta   90.00
_cell.angle_gamma   90.00
#
_symmetry.space_group_name_H-M   'P 1'
#
loop_
_entity.id
_entity.type
_entity.pdbx_description
1 polymer ?
#
loop_
_entity_poly.entity_id
_entity_poly.type
_entity_poly.pdbx_seq_one_letter_code
_entity_poly.pdbx_strand_id
1 'polypeptide(L)'
;MLDVLHCVLIDSPEALNILKEDHIKVIISLLEKHGRDPKVLDVLCSLCVTGKGVAVRSSQNNICDNLLPGRNLLLQTRLVDHVAR
;
A
#
# COMPACT_ATOMS: atom_id res chain seq x y z
N MET A 1 13.90 5.19 7.59
CA MET A 1 13.17 4.03 8.15
C MET A 1 12.35 3.31 7.08
N LEU A 2 11.48 4.02 6.34
CA LEU A 2 10.74 3.45 5.20
C LEU A 2 11.66 2.85 4.12
N ASP A 3 12.79 3.50 3.81
CA ASP A 3 13.75 2.98 2.83
C ASP A 3 14.39 1.65 3.27
N VAL A 4 14.61 1.46 4.58
CA VAL A 4 15.15 0.20 5.13
C VAL A 4 14.11 -0.92 5.06
N LEU A 5 12.86 -0.61 5.38
CA LEU A 5 11.73 -1.54 5.21
C LEU A 5 11.59 -1.96 3.74
N HIS A 6 11.67 -0.99 2.82
CA HIS A 6 11.59 -1.25 1.39
C HIS A 6 12.71 -2.18 0.90
N CYS A 7 13.98 -1.91 1.27
CA CYS A 7 15.10 -2.78 0.90
C CYS A 7 14.93 -4.21 1.45
N VAL A 8 14.57 -4.36 2.72
CA VAL A 8 14.39 -5.69 3.35
C VAL A 8 13.30 -6.51 2.64
N LEU A 9 12.21 -5.87 2.21
CA LEU A 9 11.11 -6.55 1.52
C LEU A 9 11.44 -6.97 0.09
N ILE A 10 12.33 -6.24 -0.57
CA ILE A 10 12.83 -6.59 -1.90
C ILE A 10 13.86 -7.72 -1.80
N ASP A 11 14.78 -7.62 -0.85
CA ASP A 11 15.93 -8.52 -0.74
C ASP A 11 15.59 -9.87 -0.10
N SER A 12 14.59 -9.90 0.80
CA SER A 12 14.14 -11.13 1.46
C SER A 12 12.64 -11.38 1.26
N PRO A 13 12.26 -12.29 0.34
CA PRO A 13 10.86 -12.70 0.18
C PRO A 13 10.31 -13.40 1.43
N GLU A 14 11.16 -13.95 2.29
CA GLU A 14 10.77 -14.55 3.57
C GLU A 14 10.22 -13.50 4.55
N ALA A 15 10.67 -12.24 4.45
CA ALA A 15 10.14 -11.15 5.26
C ALA A 15 8.66 -10.87 4.97
N LEU A 16 8.19 -11.14 3.74
CA LEU A 16 6.77 -11.03 3.39
C LEU A 16 5.91 -12.05 4.14
N ASN A 17 6.45 -13.23 4.46
CA ASN A 17 5.73 -14.25 5.22
C ASN A 17 5.54 -13.85 6.70
N ILE A 18 6.34 -12.91 7.21
CA ILE A 18 6.26 -12.38 8.58
C ILE A 18 5.24 -11.24 8.67
N LEU A 19 4.92 -10.61 7.52
CA LEU A 19 4.00 -9.48 7.48
C LEU A 19 2.54 -9.93 7.56
N LYS A 20 2.00 -9.80 8.76
CA LYS A 20 0.58 -9.98 9.06
C LYS A 20 -0.23 -8.72 8.77
N GLU A 21 -1.55 -8.89 8.80
CA GLU A 21 -2.54 -7.81 8.60
C GLU A 21 -2.29 -6.57 9.48
N ASP A 22 -1.86 -6.76 10.73
CA ASP A 22 -1.56 -5.65 11.64
C ASP A 22 -0.42 -4.76 11.14
N HIS A 23 0.61 -5.35 10.52
CA HIS A 23 1.70 -4.58 9.93
C HIS A 23 1.22 -3.75 8.73
N ILE A 24 0.28 -4.28 7.94
CA ILE A 24 -0.33 -3.57 6.81
C ILE A 24 -1.11 -2.36 7.32
N LYS A 25 -1.90 -2.50 8.39
CA LYS A 25 -2.62 -1.38 9.03
C LYS A 25 -1.66 -0.28 9.50
N VAL A 26 -0.51 -0.66 10.08
CA VAL A 26 0.52 0.31 10.49
C VAL A 26 1.07 1.05 9.28
N ILE A 27 1.42 0.36 8.19
CA ILE A 27 1.93 0.99 6.96
C ILE A 27 0.88 1.93 6.35
N ILE A 28 -0.40 1.54 6.32
CA ILE A 28 -1.49 2.40 5.86
C ILE A 28 -1.62 3.65 6.74
N SER A 29 -1.48 3.53 8.06
CA SER A 29 -1.51 4.69 8.97
C SER A 29 -0.36 5.68 8.72
N LEU A 30 0.75 5.24 8.12
CA LEU A 30 1.84 6.12 7.73
C LEU A 30 1.46 7.03 6.56
N LEU A 31 0.52 6.62 5.68
CA LEU A 31 -0.01 7.51 4.64
C LEU A 31 -0.70 8.73 5.25
N GLU A 32 -1.47 8.53 6.32
CA GLU A 32 -2.14 9.63 7.02
C GLU A 32 -1.13 10.52 7.75
N LYS A 33 -0.19 9.91 8.49
CA LYS A 33 0.79 10.64 9.32
C LYS A 33 1.84 11.42 8.51
N HIS A 34 2.24 10.92 7.34
CA HIS A 34 3.25 11.56 6.50
C HIS A 34 2.66 12.39 5.35
N GLY A 35 1.34 12.62 5.33
CA GLY A 35 0.71 13.49 4.33
C GLY A 35 0.73 12.90 2.92
N ARG A 36 0.44 11.60 2.78
CA ARG A 36 0.37 10.86 1.51
C ARG A 36 1.73 10.73 0.79
N ASP A 37 2.78 10.44 1.55
CA ASP A 37 4.11 10.17 1.01
C ASP A 37 4.07 9.01 -0.01
N PRO A 38 4.49 9.24 -1.28
CA PRO A 38 4.51 8.19 -2.31
C PRO A 38 5.37 6.98 -1.93
N LYS A 39 6.41 7.15 -1.10
CA LYS A 39 7.25 6.04 -0.66
C LYS A 39 6.48 4.99 0.14
N VAL A 40 5.41 5.40 0.84
CA VAL A 40 4.56 4.47 1.58
C VAL A 40 3.75 3.59 0.62
N LEU A 41 3.32 4.15 -0.52
CA LEU A 41 2.68 3.37 -1.59
C LEU A 41 3.66 2.41 -2.25
N ASP A 42 4.93 2.82 -2.43
CA ASP A 42 5.98 1.94 -2.96
C ASP A 42 6.21 0.73 -2.04
N VAL A 43 6.25 0.94 -0.73
CA VAL A 43 6.32 -0.14 0.26
C VAL A 43 5.11 -1.07 0.14
N LEU A 44 3.88 -0.54 0.08
CA LEU A 44 2.67 -1.35 -0.11
C LEU A 44 2.70 -2.13 -1.44
N CYS A 45 3.27 -1.55 -2.50
CA CYS A 45 3.44 -2.21 -3.79
C CYS A 45 4.39 -3.41 -3.70
N SER A 46 5.53 -3.25 -3.02
CA SER A 46 6.50 -4.33 -2.76
C SER A 46 5.94 -5.46 -1.90
N LEU A 47 4.84 -5.23 -1.14
CA LEU A 47 4.12 -6.30 -0.44
C LEU A 47 3.20 -7.11 -1.35
N CYS A 48 2.68 -6.49 -2.41
CA CYS A 48 1.83 -7.14 -3.38
C CYS A 48 2.61 -8.03 -4.35
N VAL A 49 3.83 -7.59 -4.72
CA VAL A 49 4.70 -8.26 -5.69
C VAL A 49 6.11 -8.31 -5.14
N THR A 50 6.65 -9.52 -4.98
CA THR A 50 8.05 -9.74 -4.58
C THR A 50 9.00 -9.15 -5.62
N GLY A 51 10.24 -8.84 -5.22
CA GLY A 51 11.29 -8.39 -6.16
C GLY A 51 11.60 -9.36 -7.32
N LYS A 52 11.09 -10.60 -7.26
CA LYS A 52 11.18 -11.63 -8.32
C LYS A 52 9.95 -11.69 -9.23
N GLY A 53 9.02 -10.74 -9.10
CA GLY A 53 7.80 -10.66 -9.94
C GLY A 53 6.68 -11.61 -9.53
N VAL A 54 6.79 -12.30 -8.39
CA VAL A 54 5.74 -13.21 -7.90
C VAL A 54 4.74 -12.42 -7.06
N ALA A 55 3.45 -12.54 -7.40
CA ALA A 55 2.35 -11.89 -6.68
C ALA A 55 1.93 -12.67 -5.43
N VAL A 56 1.69 -11.94 -4.33
CA VAL A 56 1.24 -12.52 -3.04
C VAL A 56 -0.21 -12.14 -2.79
N ARG A 57 -1.14 -13.07 -3.07
CA ARG A 57 -2.58 -12.79 -3.06
C ARG A 57 -3.13 -12.42 -1.68
N SER A 58 -2.64 -13.04 -0.62
CA SER A 58 -3.04 -12.71 0.75
C SER A 58 -2.71 -11.26 1.11
N SER A 59 -1.51 -10.79 0.76
CA SER A 59 -1.09 -9.40 0.94
C SER A 59 -1.98 -8.44 0.17
N GLN A 60 -2.28 -8.75 -1.10
CA GLN A 60 -3.16 -7.93 -1.94
C GLN A 60 -4.56 -7.77 -1.33
N ASN A 61 -5.18 -8.88 -0.89
CA ASN A 61 -6.49 -8.84 -0.25
C ASN A 61 -6.46 -7.96 1.02
N ASN A 62 -5.50 -8.20 1.91
CA ASN A 62 -5.39 -7.44 3.16
C ASN A 62 -5.18 -5.94 2.92
N ILE A 63 -4.38 -5.58 1.90
CA ILE A 63 -4.16 -4.17 1.54
C ILE A 63 -5.46 -3.55 1.01
N CYS A 64 -6.17 -4.22 0.11
CA CYS A 64 -7.44 -3.74 -0.42
C CYS A 64 -8.49 -3.57 0.68
N ASP A 65 -8.61 -4.54 1.58
CA ASP A 65 -9.60 -4.56 2.66
C ASP A 65 -9.37 -3.44 3.70
N ASN A 66 -8.12 -3.01 3.88
CA ASN A 66 -7.77 -1.98 4.85
C ASN A 66 -7.60 -0.57 4.24
N LEU A 67 -7.23 -0.47 2.95
CA LEU A 67 -6.94 0.82 2.31
C LEU A 67 -8.16 1.45 1.63
N LEU A 68 -9.02 0.63 1.01
CA LEU A 68 -10.10 1.12 0.14
C LEU A 68 -11.37 1.59 0.86
N PRO A 69 -11.83 0.97 1.97
CA PRO A 69 -13.10 1.36 2.60
C PRO A 69 -13.12 2.80 3.12
N GLY A 70 -11.99 3.32 3.61
CA GLY A 70 -11.91 4.65 4.20
C GLY A 70 -12.04 5.81 3.19
N ARG A 71 -11.63 5.60 1.92
CA ARG A 71 -11.65 6.60 0.82
C ARG A 71 -11.05 7.99 1.15
N ASN A 72 -10.31 8.12 2.24
CA ASN A 72 -9.75 9.36 2.78
C ASN A 72 -8.23 9.48 2.53
N LEU A 73 -7.55 8.34 2.36
CA LEU A 73 -6.10 8.28 2.18
C LEU A 73 -5.67 8.48 0.73
N LEU A 74 -6.44 7.98 -0.24
CA LEU A 74 -6.16 8.05 -1.67
C LEU A 74 -7.03 9.09 -2.38
N LEU A 75 -6.50 9.67 -3.45
CA LEU A 75 -7.25 10.60 -4.30
C LEU A 75 -8.51 9.92 -4.86
N GLN A 76 -9.63 10.62 -4.77
CA GLN A 76 -10.91 10.21 -5.34
C GLN A 76 -11.13 10.97 -6.64
N THR A 77 -11.61 10.27 -7.67
CA THR A 77 -11.97 10.88 -8.95
C THR A 77 -13.36 10.40 -9.37
N ARG A 78 -14.11 11.29 -10.02
CA ARG A 78 -15.44 11.00 -10.56
C ARG A 78 -15.64 11.80 -11.84
N LEU A 79 -16.20 11.17 -12.86
CA LEU A 79 -16.67 11.85 -14.06
C LEU A 79 -17.87 12.75 -13.72
N VAL A 80 -17.81 14.01 -14.16
CA VAL A 80 -18.89 14.98 -14.05
C VAL A 80 -19.22 15.53 -15.43
N ASP A 81 -20.51 15.71 -15.71
CA ASP A 81 -20.96 16.27 -16.99
C ASP A 81 -20.63 17.77 -17.06
N HIS A 82 -20.35 18.25 -18.28
CA HIS A 82 -20.19 19.67 -18.54
C HIS A 82 -21.55 20.38 -18.44
N VAL A 83 -21.71 21.29 -17.48
CA VAL A 83 -22.92 22.13 -17.35
C VAL A 83 -22.71 23.44 -18.11
N ALA A 84 -23.40 23.61 -19.25
CA ALA A 84 -23.46 24.88 -19.98
C ALA A 84 -24.48 25.83 -19.32
N ARG A 85 -24.15 27.13 -19.24
CA ARG A 85 -24.93 28.16 -18.54
C ARG A 85 -25.99 28.78 -19.44
#